data_AF-A0A836TWE0-F1
#
_entry.id   AF-A0A836TWE0-F1
#
_cell.length_a   1.000
_cell.length_b   1.000
_cell.length_c   1.000
_cell.angle_alpha   90.00
_cell.angle_beta   90.00
_cell.angle_gamma   90.00
#
_symmetry.space_group_name_H-M   'P 1'
#
loop_
_entity.id
_entity.type
_entity.pdbx_description
1 polymer ?
#
loop_
_entity_poly.entity_id
_entity_poly.type
_entity_poly.pdbx_seq_one_letter_code
_entity_poly.pdbx_strand_id
1 'polypeptide(L)'
;MPYEQHYLHALVAPRHLLVTEAYEDPGASPPGSYASCQVARRVYDFLGSPDAVGWAFREGGHSHQVDDYAALLAFMDRVFHGREVRRDFQRPLFPNLDELLS
;
A
#
# COMPACT_ATOMS: atom_id res chain seq x y z
N MET A 1 7.92 0.92 -18.76
CA MET A 1 7.19 2.15 -19.13
C MET A 1 7.63 3.25 -18.16
N PRO A 2 7.91 4.50 -18.56
CA PRO A 2 8.53 5.50 -17.67
C PRO A 2 7.55 6.21 -16.71
N TYR A 3 6.28 5.81 -16.72
CA TYR A 3 5.24 6.28 -15.79
C TYR A 3 4.74 5.10 -14.98
N GLU A 4 5.42 4.84 -13.88
CA GLU A 4 5.10 3.81 -12.90
C GLU A 4 4.17 4.43 -11.82
N GLN A 5 3.27 3.64 -11.23
CA GLN A 5 2.16 4.08 -10.36
C GLN A 5 2.56 4.99 -9.16
N HIS A 6 3.84 5.04 -8.80
CA HIS A 6 4.35 5.85 -7.69
C HIS A 6 4.03 7.34 -7.79
N TYR A 7 4.05 7.94 -8.99
CA TYR A 7 3.71 9.36 -9.13
C TYR A 7 2.23 9.61 -8.79
N LEU A 8 1.34 8.70 -9.13
CA LEU A 8 -0.09 8.83 -8.82
C LEU A 8 -0.34 8.75 -7.31
N HIS A 9 0.37 7.86 -6.61
CA HIS A 9 0.27 7.73 -5.16
C HIS A 9 0.83 8.97 -4.42
N ALA A 10 1.90 9.58 -4.94
CA ALA A 10 2.46 10.81 -4.38
C ALA A 10 1.50 12.02 -4.50
N LEU A 11 0.66 12.08 -5.53
CA LEU A 11 -0.34 13.14 -5.70
C LEU A 11 -1.50 13.07 -4.68
N VAL A 12 -1.64 11.94 -3.98
CA VAL A 12 -2.63 11.83 -2.89
C VAL A 12 -2.12 12.53 -1.63
N ALA A 13 -0.81 12.58 -1.43
CA ALA A 13 -0.21 13.16 -0.24
C ALA A 13 -0.63 14.64 -0.05
N PRO A 14 -0.90 15.09 1.19
CA PRO A 14 -0.83 14.35 2.47
C PRO A 14 -2.13 13.64 2.87
N ARG A 15 -3.12 13.48 1.97
CA ARG A 15 -4.38 12.80 2.30
C ARG A 15 -4.16 11.30 2.46
N HIS A 16 -5.05 10.64 3.19
CA HIS A 16 -4.90 9.22 3.49
C HIS A 16 -5.04 8.34 2.24
N LEU A 17 -4.10 7.41 2.07
CA LEU A 17 -4.02 6.46 0.96
C LEU A 17 -3.83 5.03 1.48
N LEU A 18 -4.71 4.12 1.07
CA LEU A 18 -4.56 2.68 1.26
C LEU A 18 -4.40 2.00 -0.10
N VAL A 19 -3.35 1.20 -0.26
CA VAL A 19 -3.13 0.34 -1.44
C VAL A 19 -3.45 -1.11 -1.07
N THR A 20 -4.39 -1.73 -1.77
CA THR A 20 -4.75 -3.15 -1.58
C THR A 20 -4.34 -3.96 -2.80
N GLU A 21 -3.63 -5.06 -2.60
CA GLU A 21 -3.10 -5.90 -3.68
C GLU A 21 -3.13 -7.38 -3.32
N ALA A 22 -2.97 -8.24 -4.33
CA ALA A 22 -2.95 -9.69 -4.17
C ALA A 22 -1.62 -10.30 -4.67
N TYR A 23 -0.99 -11.18 -3.88
CA TYR A 23 0.33 -11.75 -4.23
C TYR A 23 0.33 -12.63 -5.49
N GLU A 24 -0.77 -13.33 -5.76
CA GLU A 24 -0.87 -14.28 -6.89
C GLU A 24 -1.59 -13.66 -8.09
N ASP A 25 -1.55 -12.32 -8.20
CA ASP A 25 -1.97 -11.61 -9.39
C ASP A 25 -0.74 -11.19 -10.22
N PRO A 26 -0.19 -12.08 -11.07
CA PRO A 26 0.96 -11.76 -11.90
C PRO A 26 0.68 -10.63 -12.90
N GLY A 27 -0.60 -10.29 -13.16
CA GLY A 27 -0.97 -9.16 -14.01
C GLY A 27 -0.75 -7.79 -13.35
N ALA A 28 -0.78 -7.73 -12.01
CA ALA A 28 -0.64 -6.49 -11.25
C ALA A 28 0.80 -6.18 -10.81
N SER A 29 1.75 -7.10 -11.02
CA SER A 29 3.14 -7.00 -10.54
C SER A 29 3.23 -6.56 -9.06
N PRO A 30 2.86 -7.43 -8.10
CA PRO A 30 2.82 -7.07 -6.69
C PRO A 30 4.14 -6.47 -6.13
N PRO A 31 5.34 -6.91 -6.55
CA PRO A 31 6.59 -6.24 -6.18
C PRO A 31 6.67 -4.80 -6.70
N GLY A 32 6.22 -4.53 -7.93
CA GLY A 32 6.19 -3.18 -8.52
C GLY A 32 5.21 -2.24 -7.80
N SER A 33 4.02 -2.74 -7.47
CA SER A 33 3.04 -2.00 -6.65
C SER A 33 3.61 -1.64 -5.28
N TYR A 34 4.31 -2.59 -4.62
CA TYR A 34 4.96 -2.33 -3.34
C TYR A 34 6.12 -1.33 -3.47
N ALA A 35 6.96 -1.44 -4.49
CA ALA A 35 8.02 -0.47 -4.76
C ALA A 35 7.44 0.95 -4.93
N SER A 36 6.29 1.05 -5.60
CA SER A 36 5.59 2.32 -5.77
C SER A 36 5.07 2.89 -4.45
N CYS A 37 4.60 2.04 -3.52
CA CYS A 37 4.21 2.45 -2.17
C CYS A 37 5.42 2.99 -1.38
N GLN A 38 6.59 2.34 -1.50
CA GLN A 38 7.81 2.76 -0.82
C GLN A 38 8.30 4.12 -1.31
N VAL A 39 8.22 4.39 -2.61
CA VAL A 39 8.54 5.71 -3.17
C VAL A 39 7.54 6.77 -2.70
N ALA A 40 6.23 6.46 -2.74
CA ALA A 40 5.20 7.38 -2.26
C ALA A 40 5.41 7.71 -0.78
N ARG A 41 5.73 6.73 0.06
CA ARG A 41 5.99 6.93 1.48
C ARG A 41 7.05 7.98 1.76
N ARG A 42 8.12 8.05 0.97
CA ARG A 42 9.15 9.11 1.11
C ARG A 42 8.57 10.52 0.94
N VAL A 43 7.55 10.69 0.09
CA VAL A 43 6.83 11.96 -0.09
C VAL A 43 5.96 12.27 1.13
N TYR A 44 5.29 11.26 1.69
CA TYR A 44 4.52 11.41 2.93
C TYR A 44 5.41 11.77 4.13
N ASP A 45 6.58 11.12 4.23
CA ASP A 45 7.59 11.44 5.25
C ASP A 45 8.05 12.89 5.12
N PHE A 46 8.33 13.34 3.89
CA PHE A 46 8.72 14.73 3.59
C PHE A 46 7.63 15.74 3.95
N LEU A 47 6.36 15.40 3.76
CA LEU A 47 5.21 16.24 4.12
C LEU A 47 4.77 16.07 5.60
N GLY A 48 5.51 15.32 6.42
CA GLY A 48 5.23 15.15 7.84
C GLY A 48 3.99 14.30 8.16
N SER A 49 3.53 13.47 7.23
CA SER A 49 2.36 12.60 7.39
C SER A 49 2.69 11.13 7.08
N PRO A 50 3.74 10.54 7.69
CA PRO A 50 4.22 9.20 7.35
C PRO A 50 3.15 8.11 7.53
N ASP A 51 2.22 8.31 8.47
CA ASP A 51 1.16 7.38 8.82
C ASP A 51 -0.07 7.44 7.90
N ALA A 52 -0.14 8.44 7.02
CA ALA A 52 -1.28 8.62 6.14
C ALA A 52 -1.26 7.69 4.91
N VAL A 53 -0.14 6.99 4.65
CA VAL A 53 -0.04 5.98 3.60
C VAL A 53 0.13 4.59 4.20
N GLY A 54 -0.56 3.62 3.60
CA GLY A 54 -0.43 2.22 3.96
C GLY A 54 -0.81 1.26 2.86
N TRP A 55 -0.50 -0.02 3.08
CA TRP A 55 -0.74 -1.10 2.15
C TRP A 55 -1.25 -2.37 2.84
N ALA A 56 -2.07 -3.13 2.13
CA ALA A 56 -2.59 -4.42 2.56
C ALA A 56 -2.52 -5.41 1.40
N PHE A 57 -1.53 -6.30 1.46
CA PHE A 57 -1.36 -7.37 0.48
C PHE A 57 -1.97 -8.65 1.03
N ARG A 58 -2.75 -9.38 0.22
CA ARG A 58 -3.33 -10.67 0.62
C ARG A 58 -2.86 -11.81 -0.28
N GLU A 59 -2.93 -13.03 0.23
CA GLU A 59 -2.74 -14.25 -0.57
C GLU A 59 -3.94 -14.49 -1.49
N GLY A 60 -3.74 -15.28 -2.55
CA GLY A 60 -4.74 -15.57 -3.59
C GLY A 60 -4.66 -14.64 -4.82
N GLY A 61 -5.51 -14.92 -5.82
CA GLY A 61 -5.50 -14.25 -7.13
C GLY A 61 -6.36 -12.98 -7.25
N HIS A 62 -6.61 -12.54 -8.49
CA HIS A 62 -7.31 -11.29 -8.86
C HIS A 62 -8.81 -11.32 -8.54
N SER A 63 -9.17 -11.00 -7.29
CA SER A 63 -10.58 -10.88 -6.83
C SER A 63 -10.66 -9.86 -5.69
N HIS A 64 -11.85 -9.33 -5.38
CA HIS A 64 -12.04 -8.61 -4.12
C HIS A 64 -12.66 -9.56 -3.11
N GLN A 65 -11.94 -9.82 -2.03
CA GLN A 65 -12.35 -10.73 -0.97
C GLN A 65 -12.76 -9.95 0.28
N VAL A 66 -13.45 -10.63 1.20
CA VAL A 66 -13.86 -10.06 2.50
C VAL A 66 -12.67 -9.44 3.24
N ASP A 67 -11.47 -10.00 3.08
CA ASP A 67 -10.24 -9.49 3.70
C ASP A 67 -9.83 -8.11 3.19
N ASP A 68 -10.11 -7.77 1.93
CA ASP A 68 -9.83 -6.46 1.35
C ASP A 68 -10.75 -5.40 1.99
N TYR A 69 -12.03 -5.73 2.13
CA TYR A 69 -13.00 -4.87 2.83
C TYR A 69 -12.66 -4.74 4.32
N ALA A 70 -12.22 -5.81 4.97
CA ALA A 70 -11.77 -5.76 6.36
C ALA A 70 -10.54 -4.85 6.52
N ALA A 71 -9.59 -4.90 5.58
CA ALA A 71 -8.43 -4.00 5.57
C ALA A 71 -8.85 -2.53 5.37
N LEU A 72 -9.77 -2.27 4.44
CA LEU A 72 -10.31 -0.93 4.21
C LEU A 72 -11.02 -0.38 5.44
N LEU A 73 -11.93 -1.14 6.05
CA LEU A 73 -12.66 -0.72 7.25
C LEU A 73 -11.71 -0.47 8.43
N ALA A 74 -10.70 -1.32 8.63
CA ALA A 74 -9.68 -1.10 9.66
C ALA A 74 -8.87 0.19 9.40
N PHE A 75 -8.57 0.50 8.14
CA PHE A 75 -7.89 1.75 7.80
C PHE A 75 -8.79 2.96 8.06
N MET A 76 -10.07 2.89 7.69
CA MET A 76 -11.04 3.95 7.99
C MET A 76 -11.23 4.16 9.50
N ASP A 77 -11.29 3.08 10.28
CA ASP A 77 -11.37 3.15 11.75
C ASP A 77 -10.15 3.86 12.36
N ARG A 78 -8.95 3.59 11.83
CA ARG A 78 -7.73 4.31 12.22
C ARG A 78 -7.81 5.79 11.84
N VAL A 79 -8.20 6.10 10.61
CA VAL A 79 -8.12 7.44 10.01
C VAL A 79 -9.21 8.39 10.50
N PHE A 80 -10.47 7.93 10.51
CA PHE A 80 -11.62 8.79 10.81
C PHE A 80 -12.08 8.68 12.27
N HIS A 81 -11.78 7.57 12.92
CA HIS A 81 -12.24 7.30 14.29
C HIS A 81 -11.11 7.22 15.31
N GLY A 82 -9.85 7.35 14.90
CA GLY A 82 -8.69 7.33 15.79
C GLY A 82 -8.55 6.02 16.58
N ARG A 83 -9.11 4.92 16.06
CA ARG A 83 -9.08 3.62 16.75
C ARG A 83 -7.73 2.94 16.57
N GLU A 84 -7.26 2.30 17.63
CA GLU A 84 -6.15 1.35 17.49
C GLU A 84 -6.62 0.12 16.73
N VAL A 85 -5.87 -0.23 15.69
CA VAL A 85 -6.12 -1.40 14.86
C VAL A 85 -4.90 -2.30 14.88
N ARG A 86 -5.13 -3.61 14.97
CA ARG A 86 -4.05 -4.61 15.04
C ARG A 86 -3.26 -4.74 13.72
N ARG A 87 -3.85 -4.32 12.61
CA ARG A 87 -3.27 -4.50 11.28
C ARG A 87 -2.14 -3.48 11.06
N ASP A 88 -0.96 -3.99 10.73
CA ASP A 88 0.16 -3.18 10.29
C ASP A 88 0.02 -2.84 8.80
N PHE A 89 -0.36 -1.59 8.52
CA PHE A 89 -0.48 -1.04 7.17
C PHE A 89 0.85 -0.60 6.57
N GLN A 90 1.96 -0.81 7.28
CA GLN A 90 3.30 -0.41 6.88
C GLN A 90 4.29 -1.57 6.99
N ARG A 91 3.76 -2.79 7.06
CA ARG A 91 4.55 -4.01 7.20
C ARG A 91 5.56 -4.12 6.05
N PRO A 92 6.83 -4.46 6.31
CA PRO A 92 7.79 -4.68 5.24
C PRO A 92 7.33 -5.87 4.38
N LEU A 93 7.22 -5.65 3.08
CA LEU A 93 6.95 -6.69 2.09
C LEU A 93 8.18 -6.88 1.20
N PHE A 94 8.29 -8.06 0.58
CA PHE A 94 9.35 -8.37 -0.39
C PHE A 94 10.77 -8.02 0.11
N PRO A 95 11.36 -8.84 1.01
CA PRO A 95 12.69 -8.55 1.57
C PRO A 95 13.80 -8.40 0.52
N ASN A 96 13.63 -9.01 -0.66
CA ASN A 96 14.56 -8.93 -1.79
C ASN A 96 13.97 -8.09 -2.94
N LEU A 97 13.34 -6.95 -2.62
CA LEU A 97 12.65 -6.12 -3.62
C LEU A 97 13.56 -5.73 -4.80
N ASP A 98 14.84 -5.44 -4.53
CA ASP A 98 15.80 -5.02 -5.57
C ASP A 98 16.08 -6.14 -6.59
N GLU A 99 16.09 -7.41 -6.17
CA GLU A 99 16.27 -8.58 -7.05
C GLU A 99 15.01 -8.87 -7.88
N LEU A 100 13.83 -8.50 -7.37
CA LEU A 100 12.54 -8.70 -8.06
C LEU A 100 12.26 -7.62 -9.12
N LEU A 101 13.01 -6.51 -9.09
CA LEU A 101 12.87 -5.37 -10.00
C LEU A 101 14.00 -5.29 -11.05
N SER A 102 15.02 -6.14 -10.95
CA SER A 102 16.16 -6.22 -11.88
C SER A 102 15.88 -7.11 -13.09
#